data_AF-X0YT38-F1
#
_entry.id   AF-X0YT38-F1
#
_cell.length_a   1.000
_cell.length_b   1.000
_cell.length_c   1.000
_cell.angle_alpha   90.00
_cell.angle_beta   90.00
_cell.angle_gamma   90.00
#
_symmetry.space_group_name_H-M   'P 1'
#
loop_
_entity.id
_entity.type
_entity.pdbx_description
1 polymer ?
#
loop_
_entity_poly.entity_id
_entity_poly.type
_entity_poly.pdbx_seq_one_letter_code
_entity_poly.pdbx_strand_id
1 'polypeptide(L)'
;TDRADAAAVVSAAFKRLTEALRCLEEYTKPISVPEAENFESLRYEAYTLEQRVRQRAAGAERFRPVKLYVLLTCDLCRGDPLDVARAAIAGGADCIQLREKEMPDRKLLALATELRELTRPAGVLLIINDRPDVAAVAGADGVHLGQDDLPVQAARRALRRWAVVGKSTHNPAQLREAVREGPDYISV
;
A
#
# COMPACT_ATOMS: atom_id res chain seq x y z
N THR A 1 17.83 10.42 21.60
CA THR A 1 17.77 10.22 20.13
C THR A 1 16.32 10.36 19.75
N ASP A 2 16.01 11.47 19.08
CA ASP A 2 14.65 11.86 18.73
C ASP A 2 14.02 10.80 17.80
N ARG A 3 12.90 10.21 18.22
CA ARG A 3 12.16 9.22 17.43
C ARG A 3 11.01 9.96 16.74
N ALA A 4 11.33 10.65 15.65
CA ALA A 4 10.43 11.60 14.98
C ALA A 4 9.17 10.95 14.38
N ASP A 5 9.20 9.66 14.03
CA ASP A 5 8.04 8.92 13.52
C ASP A 5 8.14 7.40 13.76
N ALA A 6 7.04 6.68 13.49
CA ALA A 6 6.97 5.22 13.64
C ALA A 6 7.99 4.47 12.77
N ALA A 7 8.35 5.01 11.60
CA ALA A 7 9.33 4.40 10.70
C ALA A 7 10.74 4.45 11.29
N ALA A 8 11.10 5.54 11.96
CA ALA A 8 12.37 5.70 12.67
C ALA A 8 12.49 4.72 13.85
N VAL A 9 11.40 4.52 14.60
CA VAL A 9 11.33 3.53 15.69
C VAL A 9 11.58 2.12 15.16
N VAL A 10 10.87 1.74 14.08
CA VAL A 10 11.00 0.45 13.42
C VAL A 10 12.44 0.23 12.96
N SER A 11 13.02 1.17 12.21
CA SER A 11 14.37 1.01 11.67
C SER A 11 15.43 0.90 12.78
N ALA A 12 15.32 1.69 13.85
CA ALA A 12 16.23 1.60 14.99
C ALA A 12 16.10 0.28 15.78
N ALA A 13 14.91 -0.32 15.85
CA ALA A 13 14.70 -1.63 16.45
C ALA A 13 15.31 -2.76 15.59
N PHE A 14 15.05 -2.76 14.29
CA PHE A 14 15.58 -3.76 13.37
C PHE A 14 17.10 -3.69 13.23
N LYS A 15 17.69 -2.48 13.25
CA LYS A 15 19.15 -2.32 13.29
C LYS A 15 19.78 -3.02 14.50
N ARG A 16 19.17 -2.91 15.68
CA ARG A 16 19.67 -3.60 16.89
C ARG A 16 19.54 -5.12 16.78
N LEU A 17 18.43 -5.60 16.23
CA LEU A 17 18.19 -7.03 16.00
C LEU A 17 19.23 -7.62 15.03
N THR A 18 19.48 -6.96 13.90
CA THR A 18 20.39 -7.47 12.87
C THR A 18 21.85 -7.45 13.32
N GLU A 19 22.28 -6.43 14.07
CA GLU A 19 23.61 -6.41 14.71
C GLU A 19 23.75 -7.52 15.76
N ALA A 20 22.72 -7.75 16.59
CA ALA A 20 22.75 -8.85 17.58
C ALA A 20 22.88 -10.23 16.90
N LEU A 21 22.11 -10.46 15.82
CA LEU A 21 22.20 -11.70 15.04
C LEU A 21 23.56 -11.86 14.37
N ARG A 22 24.16 -10.77 13.87
CA ARG A 22 25.50 -10.79 13.29
C ARG A 22 26.56 -11.15 14.33
N CYS A 23 26.50 -10.58 15.53
CA CYS A 23 27.43 -10.92 16.62
C CYS A 23 27.34 -12.42 16.98
N LEU A 24 26.12 -12.98 17.05
CA LEU A 24 25.91 -14.41 17.31
C LEU A 24 26.43 -15.28 16.15
N GLU A 25 26.19 -14.88 14.91
CA GLU A 25 26.70 -15.53 13.71
C GLU A 25 28.24 -15.61 13.74
N GLU A 26 28.92 -14.48 13.93
CA GLU A 26 30.39 -14.39 13.94
C GLU A 26 31.01 -15.18 15.09
N TYR A 27 30.43 -15.12 16.29
CA TYR A 27 30.92 -15.88 17.46
C TYR A 27 30.75 -17.39 17.30
N THR A 28 29.69 -17.82 16.62
CA THR A 28 29.35 -19.25 16.51
C THR A 28 30.10 -19.95 15.37
N LYS A 29 30.57 -19.22 14.34
CA LYS A 29 31.35 -19.76 13.20
C LYS A 29 32.48 -20.75 13.59
N PRO A 30 33.36 -20.45 14.57
CA PRO A 30 34.42 -21.39 14.96
C PRO A 30 33.93 -22.55 15.83
N ILE A 31 32.72 -22.45 16.40
CA ILE A 31 32.13 -23.46 17.30
C ILE A 31 31.32 -24.47 16.49
N SER A 32 30.45 -23.97 15.61
CA SER A 32 29.61 -24.79 14.76
C SER A 32 29.09 -24.02 13.55
N VAL A 33 29.39 -24.54 12.37
CA VAL A 33 28.98 -23.94 11.09
C VAL A 33 27.45 -23.96 10.90
N PRO A 34 26.72 -25.07 11.14
CA PRO A 34 25.26 -25.09 11.00
C PRO A 34 24.53 -24.05 11.85
N GLU A 35 24.96 -23.83 13.10
CA GLU A 35 24.38 -22.83 13.98
C GLU A 35 24.70 -21.40 13.54
N ALA A 36 25.89 -21.16 12.99
CA ALA A 36 26.21 -19.88 12.36
C ALA A 36 25.32 -19.61 11.13
N GLU A 37 25.08 -20.62 10.27
CA GLU A 37 24.16 -20.53 9.13
C GLU A 37 22.71 -20.25 9.56
N ASN A 38 22.28 -20.78 10.72
CA ASN A 38 20.97 -20.45 11.30
C ASN A 38 20.88 -18.97 11.70
N PHE A 39 21.90 -18.39 12.34
CA PHE A 39 21.91 -16.97 12.67
C PHE A 39 21.97 -16.07 11.43
N GLU A 40 22.70 -16.48 10.41
CA GLU A 40 22.68 -15.81 9.10
C GLU A 40 21.28 -15.81 8.48
N SER A 41 20.61 -16.97 8.47
CA SER A 41 19.24 -17.11 7.96
C SER A 41 18.25 -16.21 8.71
N LEU A 42 18.30 -16.22 10.06
CA LEU A 42 17.49 -15.33 10.90
C LEU A 42 17.78 -13.85 10.62
N ARG A 43 19.04 -13.49 10.32
CA ARG A 43 19.42 -12.11 9.97
C ARG A 43 18.80 -11.70 8.64
N TYR A 44 18.77 -12.56 7.63
CA TYR A 44 18.05 -12.31 6.39
C TYR A 44 16.54 -12.18 6.60
N GLU A 45 15.94 -13.06 7.40
CA GLU A 45 14.52 -12.98 7.76
C GLU A 45 14.20 -11.65 8.48
N ALA A 46 15.09 -11.18 9.35
CA ALA A 46 14.96 -9.90 10.03
C ALA A 46 14.95 -8.72 9.04
N TYR A 47 15.81 -8.71 8.02
CA TYR A 47 15.77 -7.69 6.97
C TYR A 47 14.47 -7.74 6.17
N THR A 48 14.01 -8.94 5.81
CA THR A 48 12.72 -9.11 5.11
C THR A 48 11.57 -8.60 5.96
N LEU A 49 11.58 -8.88 7.26
CA LEU A 49 10.57 -8.40 8.19
C LEU A 49 10.61 -6.88 8.34
N GLU A 50 11.80 -6.26 8.46
CA GLU A 50 11.94 -4.80 8.49
C GLU A 50 11.30 -4.15 7.27
N GLN A 51 11.61 -4.65 6.08
CA GLN A 51 11.06 -4.13 4.83
C GLN A 51 9.53 -4.23 4.82
N ARG A 52 8.95 -5.36 5.22
CA ARG A 52 7.49 -5.52 5.28
C ARG A 52 6.84 -4.54 6.25
N VAL A 53 7.41 -4.37 7.45
CA VAL A 53 6.86 -3.46 8.47
C VAL A 53 6.95 -2.01 7.99
N ARG A 54 8.08 -1.60 7.40
CA ARG A 54 8.25 -0.23 6.88
C ARG A 54 7.31 0.09 5.73
N GLN A 55 7.12 -0.84 4.79
CA GLN A 55 6.20 -0.66 3.67
C GLN A 55 4.76 -0.46 4.16
N ARG A 56 4.31 -1.28 5.12
CA ARG A 56 2.99 -1.16 5.73
C ARG A 56 2.80 0.14 6.49
N ALA A 57 3.79 0.53 7.29
CA ALA A 57 3.73 1.80 8.02
C ALA A 57 3.63 3.00 7.05
N ALA A 58 4.41 2.99 5.97
CA ALA A 58 4.39 4.06 4.99
C ALA A 58 3.06 4.14 4.23
N GLY A 59 2.47 3.03 3.79
CA GLY A 59 1.16 3.03 3.12
C GLY A 59 0.06 3.60 4.03
N ALA A 60 0.01 3.15 5.28
CA ALA A 60 -0.93 3.65 6.28
C ALA A 60 -0.73 5.14 6.61
N GLU A 61 0.51 5.59 6.81
CA GLU A 61 0.81 7.01 7.07
C GLU A 61 0.45 7.92 5.89
N ARG A 62 0.62 7.44 4.65
CA ARG A 62 0.20 8.18 3.45
C ARG A 62 -1.33 8.33 3.37
N PHE A 63 -2.09 7.34 3.83
CA PHE A 63 -3.55 7.38 3.78
C PHE A 63 -4.17 8.04 5.01
N ARG A 64 -3.48 8.04 6.16
CA ARG A 64 -3.93 8.65 7.42
C ARG A 64 -4.51 10.08 7.31
N PRO A 65 -3.95 11.01 6.51
CA PRO A 65 -4.50 12.37 6.42
C PRO A 65 -5.76 12.48 5.56
N VAL A 66 -6.17 11.43 4.83
CA VAL A 66 -7.35 11.44 3.96
C VAL A 66 -8.62 11.65 4.77
N LYS A 67 -9.37 12.71 4.47
CA LYS A 67 -10.66 13.05 5.07
C LYS A 67 -11.80 12.96 4.06
N LEU A 68 -11.58 13.45 2.84
CA LEU A 68 -12.54 13.37 1.75
C LEU A 68 -12.05 12.39 0.68
N TYR A 69 -12.73 11.25 0.60
CA TYR A 69 -12.45 10.18 -0.35
C TYR A 69 -13.59 10.08 -1.37
N VAL A 70 -13.30 10.44 -2.62
CA VAL A 70 -14.27 10.46 -3.72
C VAL A 70 -14.14 9.20 -4.58
N LEU A 71 -15.27 8.51 -4.78
CA LEU A 71 -15.38 7.40 -5.72
C LEU A 71 -15.84 7.96 -7.06
N LEU A 72 -15.02 7.78 -8.09
CA LEU A 72 -15.28 8.23 -9.45
C LEU A 72 -15.71 7.03 -10.30
N THR A 73 -16.96 7.06 -10.77
CA THR A 73 -17.51 6.14 -11.76
C THR A 73 -18.13 6.98 -12.88
N CYS A 74 -17.71 6.74 -14.11
CA CYS A 74 -18.03 7.51 -15.30
C CYS A 74 -19.53 7.67 -15.51
N ASP A 75 -20.30 6.60 -15.35
CA ASP A 75 -21.76 6.62 -15.55
C ASP A 75 -22.50 7.46 -14.50
N LEU A 76 -21.85 7.78 -13.38
CA LEU A 76 -22.38 8.67 -12.34
C LEU A 76 -21.91 10.12 -12.49
N CYS A 77 -21.01 10.39 -13.44
CA CYS A 77 -20.49 11.72 -13.70
C CYS A 77 -21.49 12.54 -14.52
N ARG A 78 -21.69 13.81 -14.13
CA ARG A 78 -22.40 14.78 -14.96
C ARG A 78 -21.40 15.45 -15.90
N GLY A 79 -21.07 14.77 -17.00
CA GLY A 79 -20.10 15.22 -17.99
C GLY A 79 -18.82 14.38 -18.00
N ASP A 80 -17.71 14.97 -18.48
CA ASP A 80 -16.42 14.29 -18.54
C ASP A 80 -15.93 13.91 -17.13
N PRO A 81 -15.59 12.63 -16.88
CA PRO A 81 -15.00 12.18 -15.62
C PRO A 81 -13.77 12.99 -15.17
N LEU A 82 -12.97 13.50 -16.10
CA LEU A 82 -11.80 14.33 -15.77
C LEU A 82 -12.20 15.71 -15.24
N ASP A 83 -13.29 16.27 -15.73
CA ASP A 83 -13.82 17.54 -15.22
C ASP A 83 -14.46 17.36 -13.84
N VAL A 84 -15.15 16.24 -13.63
CA VAL A 84 -15.64 15.86 -12.30
C VAL A 84 -14.48 15.66 -11.32
N ALA A 85 -13.41 14.99 -11.73
CA ALA A 85 -12.22 14.82 -10.92
C ALA A 85 -11.57 16.18 -10.59
N ARG A 86 -11.42 17.08 -11.57
CA ARG A 86 -10.92 18.45 -11.33
C ARG A 86 -11.77 19.21 -10.32
N ALA A 87 -13.09 19.15 -10.46
CA ALA A 87 -14.01 19.79 -9.52
C ALA A 87 -13.91 19.18 -8.10
N ALA A 88 -13.77 17.85 -7.99
CA ALA A 88 -13.58 17.17 -6.72
C ALA A 88 -12.27 17.59 -6.04
N ILE A 89 -11.17 17.66 -6.79
CA ILE A 89 -9.86 18.14 -6.29
C ILE A 89 -9.99 19.58 -5.79
N ALA A 90 -10.60 20.46 -6.59
CA ALA A 90 -10.84 21.86 -6.19
C ALA A 90 -11.74 21.98 -4.96
N GLY A 91 -12.67 21.03 -4.77
CA GLY A 91 -13.53 20.92 -3.59
C GLY A 91 -12.86 20.33 -2.35
N GLY A 92 -11.57 19.97 -2.42
CA GLY A 92 -10.80 19.47 -1.28
C GLY A 92 -10.79 17.94 -1.15
N ALA A 93 -10.99 17.18 -2.24
CA ALA A 93 -10.78 15.74 -2.22
C ALA A 93 -9.32 15.40 -1.90
N ASP A 94 -9.08 14.58 -0.88
CA ASP A 94 -7.75 14.08 -0.52
C ASP A 94 -7.40 12.81 -1.29
N CYS A 95 -8.42 12.08 -1.75
CA CYS A 95 -8.27 10.84 -2.48
C CYS A 95 -9.37 10.69 -3.54
N ILE A 96 -8.97 10.26 -4.74
CA ILE A 96 -9.85 9.83 -5.82
C ILE A 96 -9.64 8.35 -6.06
N GLN A 97 -10.72 7.58 -6.06
CA GLN A 97 -10.72 6.19 -6.53
C GLN A 97 -11.41 6.09 -7.87
N LEU A 98 -10.68 5.62 -8.89
CA LEU A 98 -11.27 5.23 -10.16
C LEU A 98 -11.94 3.86 -9.99
N ARG A 99 -13.28 3.84 -10.01
CA ARG A 99 -14.11 2.66 -9.82
C ARG A 99 -14.88 2.33 -11.09
N GLU A 100 -14.21 1.57 -11.94
CA GLU A 100 -14.72 1.11 -13.24
C GLU A 100 -14.61 -0.40 -13.34
N LYS A 101 -15.75 -1.10 -13.29
CA LYS A 101 -15.80 -2.57 -13.29
C LYS A 101 -15.88 -3.17 -14.69
N GLU A 102 -16.55 -2.48 -15.60
CA GLU A 102 -16.84 -2.99 -16.95
C GLU A 102 -16.10 -2.24 -18.06
N MET A 103 -15.22 -1.30 -17.68
CA MET A 103 -14.44 -0.53 -18.65
C MET A 103 -13.34 -1.40 -19.29
N PRO A 104 -13.21 -1.39 -20.64
CA PRO A 104 -12.12 -2.09 -21.30
C PRO A 104 -10.74 -1.60 -20.85
N ASP A 105 -9.81 -2.53 -20.64
CA ASP A 105 -8.46 -2.27 -20.07
C ASP A 105 -7.72 -1.09 -20.70
N ARG A 106 -7.76 -0.96 -22.04
CA ARG A 106 -7.11 0.14 -22.74
C ARG A 106 -7.68 1.50 -22.35
N LYS A 107 -9.01 1.60 -22.19
CA LYS A 107 -9.69 2.83 -21.78
C LYS A 107 -9.46 3.09 -20.29
N LEU A 108 -9.52 2.04 -19.48
CA LEU A 108 -9.28 2.12 -18.04
C LEU A 108 -7.87 2.64 -17.75
N LEU A 109 -6.86 2.10 -18.42
CA LEU A 109 -5.48 2.53 -18.27
C LEU A 109 -5.25 3.98 -18.74
N ALA A 110 -5.86 4.37 -19.87
CA ALA A 110 -5.79 5.74 -20.36
C ALA A 110 -6.37 6.72 -19.33
N LEU A 111 -7.60 6.47 -18.87
CA LEU A 111 -8.25 7.32 -17.86
C LEU A 111 -7.48 7.35 -16.54
N ALA A 112 -6.96 6.20 -16.07
CA ALA A 112 -6.14 6.14 -14.87
C ALA A 112 -4.85 6.97 -15.00
N THR A 113 -4.24 6.98 -16.18
CA THR A 113 -3.03 7.76 -16.47
C THR A 113 -3.35 9.26 -16.45
N GLU A 114 -4.43 9.69 -17.12
CA GLU A 114 -4.86 11.09 -17.13
C GLU A 114 -5.26 11.57 -15.72
N LEU A 115 -5.97 10.75 -14.95
CA LEU A 115 -6.25 11.04 -13.54
C LEU A 115 -4.97 11.14 -12.70
N ARG A 116 -3.94 10.35 -13.01
CA ARG A 116 -2.65 10.43 -12.30
C ARG A 116 -1.95 11.75 -12.55
N GLU A 117 -1.98 12.23 -13.79
CA GLU A 117 -1.43 13.53 -14.17
C GLU A 117 -2.15 14.69 -13.45
N LEU A 118 -3.46 14.56 -13.21
CA LEU A 118 -4.24 15.56 -12.46
C LEU A 118 -4.00 15.49 -10.95
N THR A 119 -3.98 14.29 -10.38
CA THR A 119 -3.94 14.08 -8.92
C THR A 119 -2.55 14.32 -8.32
N ARG A 120 -1.46 13.94 -9.03
CA ARG A 120 -0.08 14.08 -8.53
C ARG A 120 0.29 15.52 -8.12
N PRO A 121 0.15 16.54 -8.99
CA PRO A 121 0.53 17.90 -8.62
C PRO A 121 -0.36 18.50 -7.52
N ALA A 122 -1.60 18.00 -7.38
CA ALA A 122 -2.53 18.43 -6.35
C ALA A 122 -2.29 17.77 -4.97
N GLY A 123 -1.35 16.82 -4.87
CA GLY A 123 -1.12 16.05 -3.64
C GLY A 123 -2.26 15.09 -3.29
N VAL A 124 -3.17 14.83 -4.23
CA VAL A 124 -4.33 13.96 -4.06
C VAL A 124 -3.93 12.52 -4.38
N LEU A 125 -4.37 11.57 -3.54
CA LEU A 125 -4.10 10.16 -3.79
C LEU A 125 -4.97 9.64 -4.95
N LEU A 126 -4.38 8.84 -5.83
CA LEU A 126 -5.14 8.06 -6.82
C LEU A 126 -5.14 6.58 -6.45
N ILE A 127 -6.33 6.02 -6.26
CA ILE A 127 -6.54 4.60 -5.99
C ILE A 127 -7.27 3.97 -7.17
N ILE A 128 -6.83 2.80 -7.64
CA ILE A 128 -7.55 2.05 -8.68
C ILE A 128 -8.35 0.95 -8.01
N ASN A 129 -9.60 0.78 -8.43
CA ASN A 129 -10.43 -0.32 -7.94
C ASN A 129 -10.04 -1.65 -8.57
N ASP A 130 -9.89 -2.70 -7.76
CA ASP A 130 -9.76 -4.14 -8.10
C ASP A 130 -8.53 -4.54 -8.96
N ARG A 131 -7.83 -3.57 -9.58
CA ARG A 131 -6.81 -3.77 -10.61
C ARG A 131 -5.40 -3.31 -10.20
N PRO A 132 -4.64 -4.11 -9.44
CA PRO A 132 -3.26 -3.80 -9.07
C PRO A 132 -2.31 -3.61 -10.27
N ASP A 133 -2.57 -4.32 -11.37
CA ASP A 133 -1.84 -4.21 -12.63
C ASP A 133 -2.02 -2.82 -13.26
N VAL A 134 -3.26 -2.34 -13.37
CA VAL A 134 -3.55 -0.98 -13.88
C VAL A 134 -2.95 0.07 -12.94
N ALA A 135 -3.09 -0.11 -11.62
CA ALA A 135 -2.49 0.80 -10.64
C ALA A 135 -0.96 0.91 -10.81
N ALA A 136 -0.29 -0.22 -11.02
CA ALA A 136 1.16 -0.27 -11.21
C ALA A 136 1.57 0.45 -12.50
N VAL A 137 0.91 0.17 -13.62
CA VAL A 137 1.25 0.73 -14.94
C VAL A 137 0.92 2.23 -15.02
N ALA A 138 -0.24 2.65 -14.49
CA ALA A 138 -0.62 4.06 -14.43
C ALA A 138 0.20 4.88 -13.41
N GLY A 139 0.98 4.21 -12.56
CA GLY A 139 1.74 4.86 -11.49
C GLY A 139 0.85 5.47 -10.40
N ALA A 140 -0.32 4.87 -10.18
CA ALA A 140 -1.26 5.24 -9.12
C ALA A 140 -0.64 5.05 -7.71
N ASP A 141 -1.28 5.65 -6.71
CA ASP A 141 -0.80 5.59 -5.33
C ASP A 141 -1.20 4.30 -4.62
N GLY A 142 -2.18 3.58 -5.16
CA GLY A 142 -2.68 2.37 -4.53
C GLY A 142 -3.81 1.66 -5.26
N VAL A 143 -4.33 0.62 -4.61
CA VAL A 143 -5.47 -0.17 -5.06
C VAL A 143 -6.49 -0.30 -3.92
N HIS A 144 -7.77 -0.37 -4.26
CA HIS A 144 -8.82 -0.79 -3.34
C HIS A 144 -9.36 -2.15 -3.78
N LEU A 145 -9.46 -3.09 -2.86
CA LEU A 145 -9.85 -4.47 -3.15
C LEU A 145 -11.20 -4.77 -2.49
N GLY A 146 -12.12 -5.31 -3.27
CA GLY A 146 -13.32 -5.99 -2.81
C GLY A 146 -13.01 -7.35 -2.18
N GLN A 147 -14.08 -8.08 -1.83
CA GLN A 147 -13.98 -9.37 -1.15
C GLN A 147 -13.49 -10.48 -2.07
N ASP A 148 -13.94 -10.49 -3.32
CA ASP A 148 -13.63 -11.51 -4.32
C ASP A 148 -12.40 -11.19 -5.19
N ASP A 149 -11.71 -10.09 -4.89
CA ASP A 149 -10.50 -9.68 -5.59
C ASP A 149 -9.24 -10.34 -5.04
N LEU A 150 -8.08 -10.01 -5.61
CA LEU A 150 -6.79 -10.48 -5.12
C LEU A 150 -6.64 -10.25 -3.60
N PRO A 151 -6.04 -11.21 -2.86
CA PRO A 151 -5.67 -10.97 -1.48
C PRO A 151 -4.71 -9.79 -1.34
N VAL A 152 -4.77 -9.06 -0.21
CA VAL A 152 -3.91 -7.88 0.03
C VAL A 152 -2.44 -8.20 -0.21
N GLN A 153 -1.99 -9.37 0.25
CA GLN A 153 -0.60 -9.81 0.09
C GLN A 153 -0.20 -10.07 -1.36
N ALA A 154 -1.13 -10.53 -2.20
CA ALA A 154 -0.88 -10.74 -3.62
C ALA A 154 -0.83 -9.39 -4.36
N ALA A 155 -1.76 -8.47 -4.08
CA ALA A 155 -1.76 -7.13 -4.64
C ALA A 155 -0.45 -6.38 -4.34
N ARG A 156 0.05 -6.45 -3.09
CA ARG A 156 1.33 -5.82 -2.71
C ARG A 156 2.54 -6.32 -3.51
N ARG A 157 2.52 -7.57 -4.00
CA ARG A 157 3.61 -8.10 -4.84
C ARG A 157 3.61 -7.48 -6.24
N ALA A 158 2.44 -7.12 -6.75
CA ALA A 158 2.31 -6.47 -8.05
C ALA A 158 2.58 -4.94 -7.99
N LEU A 159 2.40 -4.35 -6.81
CA LEU A 159 2.50 -2.92 -6.60
C LEU A 159 3.90 -2.45 -6.19
N ARG A 160 4.10 -1.14 -6.27
CA ARG A 160 5.30 -0.47 -5.75
C ARG A 160 5.33 -0.59 -4.22
N ARG A 161 6.53 -0.62 -3.64
CA ARG A 161 6.78 -0.79 -2.19
C ARG A 161 5.99 0.16 -1.27
N TRP A 162 5.53 1.30 -1.78
CA TRP A 162 4.85 2.35 -1.00
C TRP A 162 3.38 2.52 -1.39
N ALA A 163 2.83 1.59 -2.16
CA ALA A 163 1.45 1.65 -2.59
C ALA A 163 0.49 1.41 -1.42
N VAL A 164 -0.59 2.20 -1.39
CA VAL A 164 -1.68 2.05 -0.43
C VAL A 164 -2.58 0.91 -0.90
N VAL A 165 -2.96 0.01 0.00
CA VAL A 165 -3.90 -1.08 -0.30
C VAL A 165 -5.10 -0.98 0.63
N GLY A 166 -6.28 -0.75 0.08
CA GLY A 166 -7.56 -0.76 0.79
C GLY A 166 -8.30 -2.08 0.67
N LYS A 167 -9.16 -2.40 1.65
CA LYS A 167 -10.09 -3.54 1.58
C LYS A 167 -11.50 -3.10 1.95
N SER A 168 -12.49 -3.47 1.14
CA SER A 168 -13.91 -3.32 1.48
C SER A 168 -14.35 -4.35 2.50
N THR A 169 -15.21 -3.98 3.44
CA THR A 169 -15.84 -4.90 4.39
C THR A 169 -17.31 -4.53 4.56
N HIS A 170 -18.17 -5.52 4.80
CA HIS A 170 -19.63 -5.35 4.92
C HIS A 170 -20.22 -6.02 6.15
N ASN A 171 -19.40 -6.72 6.94
CA ASN A 171 -19.82 -7.36 8.19
C ASN A 171 -18.63 -7.59 9.14
N PRO A 172 -18.88 -7.87 10.43
CA PRO A 172 -17.81 -8.08 11.41
C PRO A 172 -16.87 -9.25 11.11
N ALA A 173 -17.31 -10.27 10.35
CA ALA A 173 -16.43 -11.37 9.98
C ALA A 173 -15.39 -10.92 8.95
N GLN A 174 -15.83 -10.21 7.92
CA GLN A 174 -14.95 -9.61 6.90
C GLN A 174 -13.99 -8.59 7.51
N LEU A 175 -14.44 -7.78 8.48
CA LEU A 175 -13.57 -6.86 9.20
C LEU A 175 -12.43 -7.59 9.94
N ARG A 176 -12.74 -8.68 10.65
CA ARG A 176 -11.72 -9.49 11.35
C ARG A 176 -10.72 -10.10 10.39
N GLU A 177 -11.18 -10.54 9.22
CA GLU A 177 -10.31 -11.08 8.17
C GLU A 177 -9.43 -10.00 7.55
N ALA A 178 -10.00 -8.84 7.21
CA ALA A 178 -9.25 -7.70 6.70
C ALA A 178 -8.14 -7.25 7.68
N VAL A 179 -8.42 -7.21 8.99
CA VAL A 179 -7.39 -6.88 10.00
C VAL A 179 -6.21 -7.86 9.95
N ARG A 180 -6.45 -9.16 9.71
CA ARG A 180 -5.41 -10.18 9.56
C ARG A 180 -4.63 -10.02 8.26
N GLU A 181 -5.33 -9.74 7.14
CA GLU A 181 -4.70 -9.48 5.84
C GLU A 181 -3.79 -8.25 5.87
N GLY A 182 -4.17 -7.24 6.64
CA GLY A 182 -3.40 -6.03 6.86
C GLY A 182 -3.36 -5.03 5.72
N PRO A 183 -4.52 -4.58 5.20
CA PRO A 183 -4.58 -3.41 4.34
C PRO A 183 -4.16 -2.15 5.11
N ASP A 184 -3.86 -1.10 4.37
CA ASP A 184 -3.50 0.21 4.90
C ASP A 184 -4.75 0.99 5.37
N TYR A 185 -5.92 0.68 4.81
CA TYR A 185 -7.22 1.15 5.29
C TYR A 185 -8.34 0.15 4.98
N ILE A 186 -9.47 0.30 5.67
CA ILE A 186 -10.68 -0.53 5.49
C ILE A 186 -11.87 0.41 5.25
N SER A 187 -12.71 0.08 4.27
CA SER A 187 -14.04 0.69 4.14
C SER A 187 -15.09 -0.23 4.78
N VAL A 188 -16.04 0.38 5.47
CA VAL A 188 -17.13 -0.27 6.23
C VAL A 188 -18.49 0.13 5.70
#